data_AF-A0A6V7IY01-F1
#
_entry.id   AF-A0A6V7IY01-F1
#
_cell.length_a   1.000
_cell.length_b   1.000
_cell.length_c   1.000
_cell.angle_alpha   90.00
_cell.angle_beta   90.00
_cell.angle_gamma   90.00
#
_symmetry.space_group_name_H-M   'P 1'
#
loop_
_entity.id
_entity.type
_entity.pdbx_description
1 polymer ?
#
loop_
_entity_poly.entity_id
_entity_poly.type
_entity_poly.pdbx_seq_one_letter_code
_entity_poly.pdbx_strand_id
1 'polypeptide(L)' 'LNSEAHQLRWESVQREVMTTGTYQLSETELVFGAKLAWRNAARCIGRIQWSKLQ' A
#
# COMPACT_ATOMS: atom_id res chain seq x y z
N LEU A 1 4.85 15.28 -3.13
CA LEU A 1 5.52 13.98 -2.83
C LEU A 1 6.50 14.06 -1.66
N ASN A 2 6.58 15.17 -0.93
CA ASN A 2 7.50 15.36 0.21
C ASN A 2 6.76 15.94 1.41
N SER A 3 5.64 15.32 1.82
CA SER A 3 5.05 15.69 3.11
C SER A 3 5.93 15.10 4.23
N GLU A 4 5.97 15.79 5.36
CA GLU A 4 6.66 15.31 6.55
C GLU A 4 6.19 13.90 6.95
N ALA A 5 4.87 13.66 6.90
CA ALA A 5 4.29 12.34 7.15
C ALA A 5 4.82 11.23 6.22
N HIS A 6 5.09 11.55 4.95
CA HIS A 6 5.66 10.59 4.00
C HIS A 6 7.12 10.26 4.34
N GLN A 7 7.92 11.27 4.71
CA GLN A 7 9.31 11.07 5.12
C GLN A 7 9.40 10.22 6.40
N LEU A 8 8.57 10.53 7.39
CA LEU A 8 8.49 9.76 8.64
C LEU A 8 8.10 8.29 8.40
N ARG A 9 7.11 8.05 7.53
CA ARG A 9 6.72 6.67 7.19
C ARG A 9 7.85 5.94 6.46
N TRP A 10 8.54 6.61 5.55
CA TRP A 10 9.67 6.04 4.81
C TRP A 10 10.80 5.59 5.75
N GLU A 11 11.23 6.46 6.67
CA GLU A 11 12.26 6.13 7.66
C GLU A 11 11.84 4.99 8.58
N SER A 12 10.57 4.95 9.00
CA SER A 12 10.03 3.87 9.82
C SER A 12 10.11 2.53 9.10
N VAL A 13 9.69 2.47 7.84
CA VAL A 13 9.73 1.23 7.04
C VAL A 13 11.17 0.78 6.85
N GLN A 14 12.09 1.70 6.50
CA GLN A 14 13.50 1.35 6.34
C GLN A 14 14.09 0.76 7.62
N ARG A 15 13.78 1.34 8.78
CA ARG A 15 14.25 0.85 10.08
C ARG A 15 13.69 -0.54 10.38
N GLU A 16 12.40 -0.77 10.15
CA GLU A 16 11.73 -2.05 10.39
C GLU A 16 12.30 -3.18 9.52
N VAL A 17 12.55 -2.88 8.24
CA VAL A 17 13.20 -3.82 7.30
C VAL A 17 14.63 -4.15 7.76
N MET A 18 15.40 -3.16 8.20
CA MET A 18 16.77 -3.39 8.67
C MET A 18 16.82 -4.23 9.96
N THR A 19 15.85 -4.07 10.86
CA THR A 19 15.86 -4.77 12.16
C THR A 19 15.19 -6.14 12.11
N THR A 20 14.11 -6.30 11.34
CA THR A 20 13.29 -7.53 11.33
C THR A 20 13.41 -8.32 10.02
N GLY A 21 14.01 -7.74 8.98
CA GLY A 21 14.06 -8.31 7.62
C GLY A 21 12.75 -8.14 6.82
N THR A 22 11.72 -7.54 7.42
CA THR A 22 10.41 -7.30 6.80
C THR A 22 9.78 -6.04 7.36
N TYR A 23 8.57 -5.69 6.94
CA TYR A 23 7.80 -4.60 7.53
C TYR A 23 6.32 -4.88 7.46
N GLN A 24 5.57 -4.30 8.40
CA GLN A 24 4.12 -4.37 8.39
C GLN A 24 3.52 -3.12 7.73
N LEU A 25 2.53 -3.36 6.88
CA LEU A 25 1.72 -2.31 6.29
C LEU A 25 0.70 -1.82 7.32
N SER A 26 0.40 -0.52 7.29
CA SER A 26 -0.76 0.00 8.00
C SER A 26 -2.05 -0.47 7.31
N GLU A 27 -3.18 -0.42 8.03
CA GLU A 27 -4.48 -0.78 7.46
C GLU A 27 -4.81 0.04 6.20
N THR A 28 -4.47 1.34 6.21
CA THR A 28 -4.72 2.23 5.07
C THR A 28 -3.88 1.86 3.85
N GLU A 29 -2.60 1.50 4.06
CA GLU A 29 -1.70 1.01 3.02
C GLU A 29 -2.17 -0.34 2.47
N LEU A 30 -2.66 -1.23 3.33
CA LEU A 30 -3.18 -2.54 2.97
C LEU A 30 -4.46 -2.42 2.11
N VAL A 31 -5.43 -1.62 2.55
CA VAL A 31 -6.67 -1.36 1.80
C VAL A 31 -6.35 -0.72 0.45
N PHE A 32 -5.43 0.25 0.43
CA PHE A 32 -4.99 0.88 -0.82
C PHE A 32 -4.32 -0.13 -1.75
N GLY A 33 -3.41 -0.95 -1.23
CA GLY A 33 -2.70 -1.99 -1.98
C GLY A 33 -3.65 -3.03 -2.57
N ALA A 34 -4.64 -3.49 -1.81
CA ALA A 34 -5.66 -4.44 -2.27
C ALA A 34 -6.51 -3.87 -3.42
N LYS A 35 -7.00 -2.63 -3.26
CA LYS A 35 -7.75 -1.92 -4.32
C LYS A 35 -6.91 -1.74 -5.57
N LEU A 36 -5.65 -1.35 -5.41
CA LEU A 36 -4.73 -1.14 -6.53
C LEU A 36 -4.39 -2.46 -7.25
N ALA A 37 -4.21 -3.56 -6.51
CA ALA A 37 -3.99 -4.88 -7.09
C ALA A 37 -5.17 -5.30 -8.00
N TRP A 38 -6.41 -5.09 -7.55
CA TRP A 38 -7.60 -5.35 -8.37
C TRP A 38 -7.65 -4.45 -9.61
N ARG A 39 -7.39 -3.14 -9.46
CA ARG A 39 -7.31 -2.20 -10.59
C ARG A 39 -6.26 -2.62 -11.62
N ASN A 40 -5.15 -3.20 -11.18
CA ASN A 40 -4.05 -3.62 -12.04
C ASN A 40 -4.22 -5.04 -12.61
N ALA A 41 -5.26 -5.78 -12.23
CA ALA A 41 -5.54 -7.11 -12.74
C ALA A 41 -6.00 -7.06 -14.22
N ALA A 42 -5.05 -7.11 -15.17
CA ALA A 42 -5.29 -6.93 -16.61
C ALA A 42 -6.39 -7.83 -17.20
N ARG A 43 -6.60 -9.02 -16.62
CA ARG A 43 -7.62 -10.00 -17.04
C ARG A 43 -9.01 -9.79 -16.43
N CYS A 44 -9.17 -8.81 -15.54
CA CYS A 44 -10.46 -8.52 -14.91
C CYS A 44 -11.24 -7.47 -15.72
N ILE A 45 -12.42 -7.85 -16.22
CA ILE A 45 -13.33 -6.91 -16.92
C ILE A 45 -14.03 -5.96 -15.94
N GLY A 46 -14.26 -6.40 -14.70
CA GLY A 46 -14.99 -5.67 -13.65
C GLY A 46 -14.21 -4.58 -12.93
N ARG A 47 -13.06 -4.14 -13.46
CA ARG A 47 -12.16 -3.20 -12.77
C ARG A 47 -12.72 -1.79 -12.61
N ILE A 48 -13.84 -1.43 -13.24
CA ILE A 48 -14.44 -0.11 -13.06
C ILE A 48 -14.88 0.15 -11.60
N GLN A 49 -15.22 -0.91 -10.83
CA GLN A 49 -15.62 -0.80 -9.42
C GLN A 49 -14.45 -0.94 -8.43
N TRP A 50 -13.20 -0.92 -8.90
CA TRP A 50 -12.01 -1.24 -8.09
C TRP A 50 -11.90 -0.47 -6.76
N SER A 51 -12.41 0.77 -6.71
CA SER A 51 -12.35 1.63 -5.53
C SER A 51 -13.33 1.24 -4.40
N LYS A 52 -14.33 0.40 -4.70
CA LYS A 52 -15.38 -0.05 -3.78
C LYS A 52 -15.12 -1.43 -3.16
N LEU A 53 -13.86 -1.87 -3.13
CA LEU A 53 -13.47 -3.06 -2.39
C LEU A 53 -13.67 -2.81 -0.88
N GLN A 54 -14.42 -3.69 -0.21
CA GLN A 54 -14.65 -3.71 1.24
C GLN A 54 -13.77 -4.77 1.90
#